data_AF-A0A166A8K1-F1
#
_entry.id   AF-A0A166A8K1-F1
#
_cell.length_a   1.000
_cell.length_b   1.000
_cell.length_c   1.000
_cell.angle_alpha   90.00
_cell.angle_beta   90.00
_cell.angle_gamma   90.00
#
_symmetry.space_group_name_H-M   'P 1'
#
loop_
_entity.id
_entity.type
_entity.pdbx_description
1 polymer ?
#
loop_
_entity_poly.entity_id
_entity_poly.type
_entity_poly.pdbx_seq_one_letter_code
_entity_poly.pdbx_strand_id
1 'polypeptide(L)'
;MIQVYFSSEEHRRAYARVLELQAGLLSTQAKDEELVNVRVLGFLLLEFIERRGILGDGPADCLSEKIVEVECLEDVSKLGGLYREKLVRTFLKTDKRKHTPPSSHSSRQDEFDTIEQSIVEMMKGSDKDYRTARKRALARDGFRCAVSGSYDRISCVSNSELLSRARLGQGRADLKCCCILKEGMMRGVDTIVDEVSHDAAGRATSVLELLGLGDLEDQDGLSRMDGVYDLSNILILRDDLHGLFDRLGLWFEATTEDNTYRVCIPEPSDIPPYAYNDLVHFEDHSGRGLSLPSRWLLTLHAVCARVAHMSGAVGFLEELDCEVEDTFVLAGDGSSARLLDHALNPYSIVPSEPVA
;
A
#
# COMPACT_ATOMS: atom_id res chain seq x y z
N MET A 1 18.10 16.00 7.69
CA MET A 1 17.46 17.28 8.09
C MET A 1 16.63 17.72 6.89
N ILE A 2 15.33 17.45 6.90
CA ILE A 2 14.45 17.80 5.77
C ILE A 2 14.19 19.31 5.86
N GLN A 3 14.65 20.06 4.87
CA GLN A 3 14.42 21.51 4.81
C GLN A 3 13.05 21.74 4.17
N VAL A 4 11.97 21.56 4.94
CA VAL A 4 10.60 21.74 4.43
C VAL A 4 10.24 23.22 4.44
N TYR A 5 9.93 23.75 3.26
CA TYR A 5 9.34 25.07 3.11
C TYR A 5 7.81 24.94 3.20
N PHE A 6 7.24 25.35 4.32
CA PHE A 6 5.79 25.45 4.47
C PHE A 6 5.25 26.60 3.61
N SER A 7 4.48 26.27 2.59
CA SER A 7 3.81 27.28 1.74
C SER A 7 2.55 27.86 2.39
N SER A 8 1.95 27.16 3.35
CA SER A 8 0.77 27.60 4.10
C SER A 8 1.11 27.92 5.57
N GLU A 9 0.48 28.97 6.11
CA GLU A 9 0.52 29.27 7.54
C GLU A 9 -0.12 28.16 8.37
N GLU A 10 -1.16 27.54 7.84
CA GLU A 10 -1.89 26.46 8.51
C GLU A 10 -1.04 25.20 8.64
N HIS A 11 -0.34 24.79 7.58
CA HIS A 11 0.63 23.69 7.65
C HIS A 11 1.70 23.96 8.72
N ARG A 12 2.18 25.20 8.83
CA ARG A 12 3.18 25.57 9.83
C ARG A 12 2.62 25.49 11.25
N ARG A 13 1.40 25.97 11.47
CA ARG A 13 0.72 25.90 12.78
C ARG A 13 0.44 24.45 13.18
N ALA A 14 -0.05 23.63 12.26
CA ALA A 14 -0.27 22.20 12.48
C ALA A 14 1.05 21.49 12.87
N TYR A 15 2.12 21.72 12.10
CA TYR A 15 3.41 21.10 12.38
C TYR A 15 4.04 21.58 13.69
N ALA A 16 3.95 22.88 14.01
CA ALA A 16 4.42 23.43 15.28
C ALA A 16 3.70 22.76 16.47
N ARG A 17 2.40 22.55 16.36
CA ARG A 17 1.61 21.85 17.38
C ARG A 17 2.07 20.42 17.60
N VAL A 18 2.35 19.68 16.52
CA VAL A 18 2.91 18.32 16.59
C VAL A 18 4.28 18.33 17.28
N LEU A 19 5.14 19.30 16.97
CA LEU A 19 6.46 19.41 17.60
C LEU A 19 6.37 19.72 19.11
N GLU A 20 5.51 20.64 19.51
CA GLU A 20 5.28 20.98 20.92
C GLU A 20 4.82 19.74 21.71
N LEU A 21 3.88 18.98 21.14
CA LEU A 21 3.41 17.71 21.69
C LEU A 21 4.52 16.68 21.82
N GLN A 22 5.28 16.47 20.75
CA GLN A 22 6.38 15.51 20.74
C GLN A 22 7.43 15.86 21.81
N ALA A 23 7.76 17.15 21.98
CA ALA A 23 8.67 17.61 23.01
C ALA A 23 8.12 17.36 24.43
N GLY A 24 6.82 17.60 24.64
CA GLY A 24 6.13 17.29 25.89
C GLY A 24 6.21 15.80 26.25
N LEU A 25 5.86 14.91 25.33
CA LEU A 25 5.85 13.45 25.55
C LEU A 25 7.25 12.89 25.84
N LEU A 26 8.29 13.42 25.19
CA LEU A 26 9.68 13.04 25.47
C LEU A 26 10.13 13.44 26.87
N SER A 27 9.57 14.50 27.44
CA SER A 27 9.92 15.00 28.78
C SER A 27 9.24 14.24 29.92
N THR A 28 8.14 13.53 29.65
CA THR A 28 7.28 12.91 30.67
C THR A 28 7.41 11.38 30.77
N GLN A 29 8.33 10.74 30.05
CA GLN A 29 8.36 9.28 29.88
C GLN A 29 7.00 8.73 29.44
N ALA A 30 6.36 9.42 28.49
CA ALA A 30 5.06 9.00 27.96
C ALA A 30 5.10 7.59 27.36
N LYS A 31 3.92 6.96 27.24
CA LYS A 31 3.78 5.65 26.61
C LYS A 31 4.30 5.72 25.17
N ASP A 32 5.09 4.73 24.76
CA ASP A 32 5.69 4.66 23.41
C ASP A 32 4.67 4.84 22.29
N GLU A 33 3.44 4.38 22.51
CA GLU A 33 2.31 4.53 21.59
C GLU A 33 1.93 5.99 21.28
N GLU A 34 1.82 6.85 22.29
CA GLU A 34 1.41 8.25 22.10
C GLU A 34 2.47 9.00 21.30
N LEU A 35 3.74 8.71 21.58
CA LEU A 35 4.87 9.29 20.88
C LEU A 35 4.90 8.84 19.40
N VAL A 36 4.65 7.56 19.12
CA VAL A 36 4.54 7.04 17.75
C VAL A 36 3.39 7.72 17.01
N ASN A 37 2.22 7.85 17.63
CA ASN A 37 1.05 8.47 17.00
C ASN A 37 1.28 9.93 16.62
N VAL A 38 1.88 10.72 17.52
CA VAL A 38 2.20 12.13 17.24
C VAL A 38 3.25 12.22 16.12
N ARG A 39 4.27 11.34 16.12
CA ARG A 39 5.27 11.29 15.04
C ARG A 39 4.65 10.93 13.70
N VAL A 40 3.69 10.01 13.65
CA VAL A 40 2.97 9.65 12.42
C VAL A 40 2.34 10.88 11.79
N LEU A 41 1.62 11.71 12.55
CA LEU A 41 1.03 12.95 12.03
C LEU A 41 2.09 13.92 11.50
N GLY A 42 3.17 14.11 12.26
CA GLY A 42 4.26 15.01 11.88
C GLY A 42 4.91 14.61 10.56
N PHE A 43 5.26 13.33 10.41
CA PHE A 43 5.88 12.85 9.19
C PHE A 43 4.91 12.78 8.01
N LEU A 44 3.63 12.41 8.22
CA LEU A 44 2.63 12.46 7.15
C LEU A 44 2.48 13.87 6.58
N LEU A 45 2.38 14.88 7.45
CA LEU A 45 2.24 16.26 7.01
C LEU A 45 3.45 16.71 6.16
N LEU A 46 4.68 16.39 6.60
CA LEU A 46 5.88 16.73 5.84
C LEU A 46 5.93 15.99 4.49
N GLU A 47 5.60 14.70 4.48
CA GLU A 47 5.68 13.86 3.28
C GLU A 47 4.60 14.23 2.26
N PHE A 48 3.38 14.58 2.69
CA PHE A 48 2.33 15.10 1.81
C PHE A 48 2.70 16.45 1.20
N ILE A 49 3.25 17.38 1.99
CA ILE A 49 3.72 18.68 1.48
C ILE A 49 4.82 18.48 0.45
N GLU A 50 5.79 17.61 0.72
CA GLU A 50 6.90 17.32 -0.20
C GLU A 50 6.41 16.70 -1.52
N ARG A 51 5.35 15.88 -1.47
CA ARG A 51 4.80 15.15 -2.63
C ARG A 51 3.55 15.76 -3.23
N ARG A 52 3.19 17.00 -2.87
CA ARG A 52 2.00 17.69 -3.40
C ARG A 52 1.94 17.80 -4.93
N GLY A 53 3.10 17.79 -5.60
CA GLY A 53 3.17 17.79 -7.06
C GLY A 53 2.61 16.52 -7.71
N ILE A 54 2.47 15.42 -6.95
CA ILE A 54 1.86 14.17 -7.39
C ILE A 54 0.53 13.94 -6.66
N LEU A 55 0.50 14.14 -5.34
CA LEU A 55 -0.65 13.82 -4.50
C LEU A 55 -1.72 14.93 -4.44
N GLY A 56 -1.41 16.12 -4.96
CA GLY A 56 -2.22 17.34 -4.76
C GLY A 56 -2.03 17.94 -3.36
N ASP A 57 -2.67 19.09 -3.14
CA ASP A 57 -2.62 19.79 -1.84
C ASP A 57 -3.62 19.19 -0.82
N GLY A 58 -4.69 18.54 -1.30
CA GLY A 58 -5.79 17.99 -0.48
C GLY A 58 -5.36 17.18 0.75
N PRO A 59 -4.45 16.18 0.61
CA PRO A 59 -4.00 15.39 1.76
C PRO A 59 -3.28 16.21 2.85
N ALA A 60 -2.46 17.19 2.47
CA ALA A 60 -1.74 18.04 3.42
C ALA A 60 -2.71 19.03 4.10
N ASP A 61 -3.59 19.65 3.32
CA ASP A 61 -4.57 20.61 3.81
C ASP A 61 -5.53 19.95 4.80
N CYS A 62 -6.14 18.82 4.42
CA CYS A 62 -7.08 18.08 5.26
C CYS A 62 -6.44 17.62 6.58
N LEU A 63 -5.20 17.10 6.53
CA LEU A 63 -4.49 16.69 7.73
C LEU A 63 -4.17 17.90 8.64
N SER A 64 -3.76 19.02 8.05
CA SER A 64 -3.41 20.22 8.82
C SER A 64 -4.63 20.84 9.52
N GLU A 65 -5.76 20.90 8.83
CA GLU A 65 -7.05 21.37 9.38
C GLU A 65 -7.44 20.52 10.59
N LYS A 66 -7.48 19.18 10.43
CA LYS A 66 -7.79 18.25 11.53
C LYS A 66 -6.85 18.41 12.73
N ILE A 67 -5.55 18.63 12.52
CA ILE A 67 -4.59 18.85 13.63
C ILE A 67 -4.86 20.16 14.36
N VAL A 68 -5.24 21.22 13.62
CA VAL A 68 -5.52 22.54 14.20
C VAL A 68 -6.86 22.56 14.93
N GLU A 69 -7.89 21.90 14.40
CA GLU A 69 -9.23 21.84 14.99
C GLU A 69 -9.30 21.11 16.33
N VAL A 70 -8.46 20.10 16.53
CA VAL A 70 -8.44 19.35 17.79
C VAL A 70 -8.14 20.30 18.96
N GLU A 71 -8.91 20.24 20.06
CA GLU A 71 -8.72 21.19 21.18
C GLU A 71 -7.65 20.73 22.17
N CYS A 72 -7.60 19.45 22.52
CA CYS A 72 -6.74 18.94 23.58
C CYS A 72 -5.62 18.00 23.08
N LEU A 73 -4.57 17.85 23.90
CA LEU A 73 -3.35 17.10 23.55
C LEU A 73 -3.62 15.60 23.36
N GLU A 74 -4.49 15.01 24.17
CA GLU A 74 -4.86 13.59 24.08
C GLU A 74 -5.55 13.27 22.74
N ASP A 75 -6.33 14.20 22.23
CA ASP A 75 -7.07 14.01 20.98
C ASP A 75 -6.16 14.08 19.75
N VAL A 76 -5.03 14.79 19.82
CA VAL A 76 -4.03 14.76 18.74
C VAL A 76 -3.34 13.41 18.68
N SER A 77 -3.04 12.80 19.83
CA SER A 77 -2.52 11.43 19.88
C SER A 77 -3.54 10.42 19.33
N LYS A 78 -4.84 10.56 19.67
CA LYS A 78 -5.91 9.72 19.10
C LYS A 78 -6.03 9.88 17.58
N LEU A 79 -5.92 11.12 17.07
CA LEU A 79 -5.89 11.38 15.62
C LEU A 79 -4.69 10.67 14.97
N GLY A 80 -3.51 10.72 15.59
CA GLY A 80 -2.33 10.01 15.11
C GLY A 80 -2.52 8.49 15.10
N GLY A 81 -3.17 7.94 16.13
CA GLY A 81 -3.58 6.54 16.17
C GLY A 81 -4.52 6.19 15.02
N LEU A 82 -5.51 7.05 14.71
CA LEU A 82 -6.41 6.85 13.57
C LEU A 82 -5.64 6.78 12.25
N TYR A 83 -4.73 7.70 11.97
CA TYR A 83 -3.91 7.68 10.75
C TYR A 83 -2.96 6.48 10.71
N ARG A 84 -2.33 6.13 11.84
CA ARG A 84 -1.49 4.93 11.95
C ARG A 84 -2.28 3.67 11.57
N GLU A 85 -3.47 3.52 12.13
CA GLU A 85 -4.30 2.33 11.97
C GLU A 85 -4.98 2.25 10.60
N LYS A 86 -5.49 3.37 10.09
CA LYS A 86 -6.34 3.39 8.89
C LYS A 86 -5.60 3.74 7.61
N LEU A 87 -4.41 4.33 7.70
CA LEU A 87 -3.58 4.62 6.55
C LEU A 87 -2.34 3.73 6.55
N VAL A 88 -1.46 3.86 7.54
CA VAL A 88 -0.16 3.18 7.56
C VAL A 88 -0.32 1.65 7.65
N ARG A 89 -1.07 1.16 8.65
CA ARG A 89 -1.28 -0.28 8.87
C ARG A 89 -2.04 -0.94 7.72
N THR A 90 -2.82 -0.20 6.94
CA THR A 90 -3.58 -0.80 5.83
C THR A 90 -2.67 -1.21 4.67
N PHE A 91 -1.59 -0.47 4.44
CA PHE A 91 -0.55 -0.90 3.50
C PHE A 91 0.32 -2.02 4.07
N LEU A 92 0.58 -2.01 5.38
CA LEU A 92 1.32 -3.07 6.07
C LEU A 92 0.55 -4.42 6.10
N LYS A 93 1.08 -5.48 5.51
CA LYS A 93 0.70 -6.86 5.87
C LYS A 93 1.79 -7.44 6.75
N THR A 94 1.40 -8.00 7.88
CA THR A 94 2.22 -8.98 8.58
C THR A 94 1.91 -10.36 7.99
N ASP A 95 2.96 -11.08 7.58
CA ASP A 95 2.95 -12.29 6.71
C ASP A 95 2.11 -13.48 7.21
N LYS A 96 1.43 -13.36 8.34
CA LYS A 96 0.81 -14.49 9.02
C LYS A 96 -0.63 -14.72 8.60
N ARG A 97 -1.23 -13.84 7.80
CA ARG A 97 -2.50 -14.09 7.10
C ARG A 97 -2.23 -14.75 5.75
N LYS A 98 -2.01 -16.06 5.76
CA LYS A 98 -2.04 -16.90 4.56
C LYS A 98 -3.45 -16.95 3.97
N HIS A 99 -3.85 -15.91 3.25
CA HIS A 99 -4.68 -16.10 2.08
C HIS A 99 -3.75 -16.17 0.89
N THR A 100 -3.09 -17.32 0.73
CA THR A 100 -2.61 -17.68 -0.60
C THR A 100 -3.88 -17.83 -1.43
N PRO A 101 -4.16 -16.94 -2.41
CA PRO A 101 -5.22 -17.24 -3.37
C PRO A 101 -4.88 -18.61 -3.96
N PRO A 102 -5.86 -19.52 -4.10
CA PRO A 102 -5.59 -20.90 -4.49
C PRO A 102 -4.63 -20.92 -5.67
N SER A 103 -3.57 -21.73 -5.56
CA SER A 103 -2.62 -21.92 -6.65
C SER A 103 -3.44 -22.22 -7.88
N SER A 104 -3.42 -21.30 -8.84
CA SER A 104 -4.13 -21.47 -10.09
C SER A 104 -3.28 -22.44 -10.91
N HIS A 105 -3.33 -23.72 -10.56
CA HIS A 105 -2.85 -24.78 -11.41
C HIS A 105 -3.78 -24.76 -12.63
N SER A 106 -3.35 -24.11 -13.71
CA SER A 106 -3.96 -24.34 -15.01
C SER A 106 -3.60 -25.77 -15.39
N SER A 107 -4.54 -26.70 -15.23
CA SER A 107 -4.38 -28.12 -15.52
C SER A 107 -4.21 -28.42 -17.02
N ARG A 108 -4.14 -27.38 -17.86
CA ARG A 108 -3.74 -27.44 -19.27
C ARG A 108 -2.83 -26.24 -19.51
N GLN A 109 -1.56 -26.51 -19.75
CA GLN A 109 -0.66 -25.53 -20.32
C GLN A 109 -0.61 -25.84 -21.80
N ASP A 110 -1.31 -25.04 -22.60
CA ASP A 110 -1.02 -25.01 -24.02
C ASP A 110 0.44 -24.56 -24.16
N GLU A 111 1.26 -25.36 -24.82
CA GLU A 111 2.65 -25.03 -25.08
C GLU A 111 2.71 -24.00 -26.21
N PHE A 112 3.39 -22.89 -25.95
CA PHE A 112 3.58 -21.81 -26.92
C PHE A 112 5.03 -21.72 -27.36
N ASP A 113 5.25 -21.54 -28.66
CA ASP A 113 6.60 -21.36 -29.21
C ASP A 113 7.09 -19.92 -29.09
N THR A 114 6.16 -18.96 -29.04
CA THR A 114 6.48 -17.52 -29.07
C THR A 114 5.77 -16.75 -27.97
N ILE A 115 6.37 -15.67 -27.50
CA ILE A 115 5.79 -14.78 -26.49
C ILE A 115 4.47 -14.18 -26.99
N GLU A 116 4.40 -13.80 -28.26
CA GLU A 116 3.21 -13.20 -28.87
C GLU A 116 1.99 -14.11 -28.77
N GLN A 117 2.14 -15.42 -28.98
CA GLN A 117 1.05 -16.39 -28.82
C GLN A 117 0.53 -16.40 -27.37
N SER A 118 1.43 -16.36 -26.38
CA SER A 118 1.04 -16.27 -24.98
C SER A 118 0.31 -14.97 -24.67
N ILE A 119 0.78 -13.83 -25.20
CA ILE A 119 0.12 -12.52 -25.01
C ILE A 119 -1.29 -12.56 -25.61
N VAL A 120 -1.45 -13.03 -26.85
CA VAL A 120 -2.76 -13.12 -27.51
C VAL A 120 -3.75 -13.96 -26.70
N GLU A 121 -3.30 -15.10 -26.16
CA GLU A 121 -4.15 -15.95 -25.31
C GLU A 121 -4.52 -15.24 -23.99
N MET A 122 -3.57 -14.55 -23.36
CA MET A 122 -3.77 -13.84 -22.10
C MET A 122 -4.73 -12.64 -22.19
N MET A 123 -4.90 -12.07 -23.39
CA MET A 123 -5.86 -11.00 -23.62
C MET A 123 -7.31 -11.49 -23.70
N LYS A 124 -7.54 -12.80 -23.87
CA LYS A 124 -8.89 -13.39 -23.84
C LYS A 124 -9.42 -13.45 -22.41
N GLY A 125 -10.66 -13.01 -22.21
CA GLY A 125 -11.34 -13.08 -20.91
C GLY A 125 -12.06 -11.78 -20.56
N SER A 126 -12.68 -11.77 -19.37
CA SER A 126 -13.31 -10.59 -18.79
C SER A 126 -12.29 -9.80 -17.97
N ASP A 127 -12.42 -8.48 -17.96
CA ASP A 127 -11.46 -7.55 -17.34
C ASP A 127 -11.56 -7.52 -15.81
N LYS A 128 -12.57 -8.19 -15.24
CA LYS A 128 -13.00 -8.00 -13.85
C LYS A 128 -12.49 -9.05 -12.85
N ASP A 129 -11.70 -10.03 -13.28
CA ASP A 129 -11.22 -11.09 -12.39
C ASP A 129 -9.70 -11.10 -12.20
N TYR A 130 -9.27 -11.43 -10.98
CA TYR A 130 -7.87 -11.48 -10.57
C TYR A 130 -6.98 -12.29 -11.54
N ARG A 131 -7.49 -13.40 -12.09
CA ARG A 131 -6.69 -14.26 -12.97
C ARG A 131 -6.40 -13.56 -14.30
N THR A 132 -7.37 -12.87 -14.89
CA THR A 132 -7.17 -12.11 -16.12
C THR A 132 -6.25 -10.91 -15.86
N ALA A 133 -6.46 -10.18 -14.76
CA ALA A 133 -5.59 -9.07 -14.39
C ALA A 133 -4.12 -9.51 -14.18
N ARG A 134 -3.87 -10.63 -13.48
CA ARG A 134 -2.52 -11.19 -13.34
C ARG A 134 -1.89 -11.54 -14.69
N LYS A 135 -2.64 -12.17 -15.60
CA LYS A 135 -2.15 -12.53 -16.94
C LYS A 135 -1.78 -11.28 -17.75
N ARG A 136 -2.62 -10.26 -17.73
CA ARG A 136 -2.37 -9.00 -18.44
C ARG A 136 -1.21 -8.21 -17.84
N ALA A 137 -1.09 -8.17 -16.50
CA ALA A 137 0.06 -7.57 -15.84
C ALA A 137 1.38 -8.30 -16.19
N LEU A 138 1.36 -9.64 -16.25
CA LEU A 138 2.52 -10.41 -16.74
C LEU A 138 2.87 -10.06 -18.19
N ALA A 139 1.88 -9.97 -19.08
CA ALA A 139 2.11 -9.56 -20.47
C ALA A 139 2.68 -8.13 -20.57
N ARG A 140 2.09 -7.19 -19.82
CA ARG A 140 2.55 -5.79 -19.72
C ARG A 140 4.02 -5.72 -19.28
N ASP A 141 4.39 -6.45 -18.24
CA ASP A 141 5.73 -6.40 -17.65
C ASP A 141 6.73 -7.33 -18.36
N GLY A 142 6.37 -7.84 -19.55
CA GLY A 142 7.24 -8.70 -20.36
C GLY A 142 7.62 -10.00 -19.64
N PHE A 143 6.71 -10.51 -18.80
CA PHE A 143 6.82 -11.68 -17.96
C PHE A 143 7.94 -11.62 -16.92
N ARG A 144 8.34 -10.41 -16.49
CA ARG A 144 9.43 -10.19 -15.55
C ARG A 144 8.95 -9.56 -14.25
N CYS A 145 9.72 -9.79 -13.18
CA CYS A 145 9.63 -8.98 -11.98
C CYS A 145 10.08 -7.55 -12.31
N ALA A 146 9.29 -6.55 -11.89
CA ALA A 146 9.60 -5.14 -12.08
C ALA A 146 10.98 -4.73 -11.53
N VAL A 147 11.40 -5.32 -10.40
CA VAL A 147 12.61 -4.93 -9.67
C VAL A 147 13.80 -5.81 -10.03
N SER A 148 13.65 -7.14 -10.01
CA SER A 148 14.78 -8.06 -10.26
C SER A 148 15.00 -8.39 -11.74
N GLY A 149 14.02 -8.13 -12.60
CA GLY A 149 14.04 -8.57 -14.00
C GLY A 149 13.92 -10.09 -14.20
N SER A 150 13.79 -10.89 -13.15
CA SER A 150 13.64 -12.35 -13.25
C SER A 150 12.32 -12.73 -13.92
N TYR A 151 12.35 -13.74 -14.78
CA TYR A 151 11.17 -14.18 -15.53
C TYR A 151 10.22 -15.05 -14.71
N ASP A 152 8.93 -15.00 -15.01
CA ASP A 152 7.91 -15.86 -14.37
C ASP A 152 8.17 -17.34 -14.65
N ARG A 153 8.39 -18.11 -13.58
CA ARG A 153 8.69 -19.53 -13.65
C ARG A 153 7.61 -20.29 -14.40
N ILE A 154 6.33 -20.02 -14.12
CA ILE A 154 5.20 -20.74 -14.71
C ILE A 154 5.12 -20.45 -16.21
N SER A 155 5.24 -19.19 -16.60
CA SER A 155 5.23 -18.77 -18.01
C SER A 155 6.39 -19.37 -18.80
N CYS A 156 7.58 -19.51 -18.19
CA CYS A 156 8.72 -20.18 -18.81
C CYS A 156 8.53 -21.70 -19.02
N VAL A 157 7.63 -22.35 -18.27
CA VAL A 157 7.35 -23.78 -18.47
C VAL A 157 6.50 -23.99 -19.73
N SER A 158 5.56 -23.08 -19.99
CA SER A 158 4.64 -23.15 -21.12
C SER A 158 5.09 -22.37 -22.35
N ASN A 159 6.28 -21.75 -22.34
CA ASN A 159 6.77 -20.92 -23.45
C ASN A 159 8.28 -21.06 -23.66
N SER A 160 8.67 -21.62 -24.81
CA SER A 160 10.07 -21.95 -25.12
C SER A 160 10.94 -20.71 -25.36
N GLU A 161 10.37 -19.64 -25.90
CA GLU A 161 11.05 -18.36 -26.08
C GLU A 161 11.34 -17.68 -24.73
N LEU A 162 10.35 -17.63 -23.82
CA LEU A 162 10.56 -17.12 -22.46
C LEU A 162 11.62 -17.91 -21.71
N LEU A 163 11.60 -19.24 -21.80
CA LEU A 163 12.62 -20.09 -21.19
C LEU A 163 14.03 -19.76 -21.71
N SER A 164 14.15 -19.52 -23.01
CA SER A 164 15.42 -19.17 -23.64
C SER A 164 15.92 -17.81 -23.16
N ARG A 165 15.04 -16.80 -23.09
CA ARG A 165 15.37 -15.46 -22.55
C ARG A 165 15.75 -15.53 -21.07
N ALA A 166 15.04 -16.30 -20.27
CA ALA A 166 15.32 -16.48 -18.85
C ALA A 166 16.69 -17.13 -18.57
N ARG A 167 17.15 -18.03 -19.45
CA ARG A 167 18.48 -18.67 -19.35
C ARG A 167 19.63 -17.72 -19.65
N LEU A 168 19.40 -16.74 -20.52
CA LEU A 168 20.41 -15.76 -20.94
C LEU A 168 20.39 -14.50 -20.07
N GLY A 169 19.26 -14.23 -19.40
CA GLY A 169 19.06 -13.08 -18.52
C GLY A 169 18.99 -13.45 -17.04
N GLN A 170 18.02 -12.85 -16.34
CA GLN A 170 18.03 -12.72 -14.87
C GLN A 170 17.41 -13.93 -14.16
N GLY A 171 17.49 -15.09 -14.83
CA GLY A 171 16.90 -16.34 -14.38
C GLY A 171 15.38 -16.31 -14.35
N ARG A 172 14.83 -17.27 -13.60
CA ARG A 172 13.39 -17.45 -13.37
C ARG A 172 13.09 -17.46 -11.89
N ALA A 173 11.96 -16.90 -11.51
CA ALA A 173 11.48 -16.89 -10.13
C ALA A 173 9.96 -17.02 -10.09
N ASP A 174 9.43 -17.32 -8.91
CA ASP A 174 8.00 -17.32 -8.68
C ASP A 174 7.53 -15.87 -8.52
N LEU A 175 6.64 -15.43 -9.42
CA LEU A 175 6.15 -14.06 -9.45
C LEU A 175 4.70 -13.97 -8.95
N LYS A 176 4.44 -12.90 -8.18
CA LYS A 176 3.16 -12.56 -7.58
C LYS A 176 2.61 -11.28 -8.19
N CYS A 177 1.29 -11.26 -8.28
CA CYS A 177 0.52 -10.06 -8.60
C CYS A 177 0.31 -9.29 -7.29
N CYS A 178 0.90 -8.10 -7.19
CA CYS A 178 0.83 -7.25 -6.01
C CYS A 178 -0.14 -6.09 -6.28
N CYS A 179 -1.27 -6.04 -5.59
CA CYS A 179 -2.12 -4.85 -5.61
C CYS A 179 -1.49 -3.76 -4.72
N ILE A 180 -1.39 -2.53 -5.21
CA ILE A 180 -0.84 -1.38 -4.45
C ILE A 180 -1.84 -0.97 -3.36
N LEU A 181 -3.10 -0.74 -3.73
CA LEU A 181 -4.25 -0.63 -2.86
C LEU A 181 -4.99 -1.96 -2.78
N LYS A 182 -5.38 -2.35 -1.57
CA LYS A 182 -6.14 -3.59 -1.32
C LYS A 182 -7.64 -3.33 -1.44
N GLU A 183 -8.43 -4.37 -1.73
CA GLU A 183 -9.89 -4.30 -1.90
C GLU A 183 -10.63 -3.61 -0.74
N GLY A 184 -10.23 -3.88 0.50
CA GLY A 184 -10.81 -3.22 1.68
C GLY A 184 -10.56 -1.70 1.73
N MET A 185 -9.59 -1.18 0.98
CA MET A 185 -9.30 0.25 0.87
C MET A 185 -10.19 0.96 -0.16
N MET A 186 -10.72 0.21 -1.13
CA MET A 186 -11.52 0.74 -2.24
C MET A 186 -13.03 0.64 -2.01
N ARG A 187 -13.50 -0.15 -1.04
CA ARG A 187 -14.93 -0.32 -0.74
C ARG A 187 -15.67 0.95 -0.25
N GLY A 188 -14.99 2.10 -0.16
CA GLY A 188 -15.65 3.41 -0.03
C GLY A 188 -16.09 4.04 -1.35
N VAL A 189 -15.75 3.45 -2.51
CA VAL A 189 -15.98 4.03 -3.85
C VAL A 189 -17.22 3.43 -4.53
N ASP A 190 -17.65 2.21 -4.16
CA ASP A 190 -18.71 1.47 -4.86
C ASP A 190 -20.16 1.76 -4.39
N THR A 191 -20.37 2.64 -3.42
CA THR A 191 -21.72 3.02 -2.95
C THR A 191 -21.96 4.52 -3.07
N ILE A 192 -21.95 5.02 -4.31
CA ILE A 192 -22.65 6.25 -4.68
C ILE A 192 -23.78 5.90 -5.66
N VAL A 193 -24.55 4.85 -5.36
CA VAL A 193 -25.92 4.71 -5.90
C VAL A 193 -26.73 3.87 -4.90
N ASP A 194 -27.28 4.52 -3.89
CA ASP A 194 -28.71 4.45 -3.58
C ASP A 194 -29.03 5.07 -2.22
N GLU A 195 -30.16 5.77 -2.22
CA GLU A 195 -30.73 6.58 -1.16
C GLU A 195 -31.11 5.77 0.10
N VAL A 196 -30.88 6.42 1.26
CA VAL A 196 -31.63 6.31 2.52
C VAL A 196 -31.50 5.01 3.33
N SER A 197 -30.72 5.08 4.43
CA SER A 197 -31.22 4.73 5.77
C SER A 197 -30.25 5.19 6.86
N HIS A 198 -30.81 5.81 7.90
CA HIS A 198 -30.16 6.39 9.06
C HIS A 198 -29.78 5.32 10.12
N ASP A 199 -28.61 5.56 10.71
CA ASP A 199 -28.23 5.40 12.12
C ASP A 199 -27.80 4.03 12.71
N ALA A 200 -26.72 4.13 13.52
CA ALA A 200 -26.15 3.15 14.47
C ALA A 200 -25.21 2.00 13.97
N ALA A 201 -23.99 2.36 13.55
CA ALA A 201 -22.70 1.74 13.91
C ALA A 201 -21.60 2.37 13.02
N GLY A 202 -20.48 2.79 13.63
CA GLY A 202 -19.49 3.73 13.06
C GLY A 202 -19.20 3.58 11.57
N ARG A 203 -19.43 4.66 10.80
CA ARG A 203 -18.91 4.77 9.43
C ARG A 203 -17.41 4.52 9.50
N ALA A 204 -16.95 3.42 8.91
CA ALA A 204 -15.53 3.13 8.81
C ALA A 204 -14.90 4.25 7.98
N THR A 205 -14.11 5.12 8.62
CA THR A 205 -13.41 6.21 7.91
C THR A 205 -12.52 5.60 6.83
N SER A 206 -12.81 5.92 5.58
CA SER A 206 -12.05 5.37 4.46
C SER A 206 -10.68 6.05 4.35
N VAL A 207 -9.72 5.40 3.71
CA VAL A 207 -8.42 6.01 3.38
C VAL A 207 -8.61 7.29 2.58
N LEU A 208 -9.63 7.34 1.72
CA LEU A 208 -9.95 8.50 0.91
C LEU A 208 -10.43 9.68 1.76
N GLU A 209 -11.31 9.45 2.73
CA GLU A 209 -11.75 10.48 3.68
C GLU A 209 -10.57 11.05 4.48
N LEU A 210 -9.63 10.20 4.91
CA LEU A 210 -8.42 10.65 5.63
C LEU A 210 -7.48 11.49 4.78
N LEU A 211 -7.52 11.30 3.47
CA LEU A 211 -6.73 12.06 2.50
C LEU A 211 -7.46 13.33 2.02
N GLY A 212 -8.68 13.61 2.51
CA GLY A 212 -9.49 14.73 2.02
C GLY A 212 -10.03 14.50 0.60
N LEU A 213 -10.14 13.23 0.20
CA LEU A 213 -10.53 12.77 -1.12
C LEU A 213 -11.90 12.07 -1.07
N GLY A 214 -12.82 12.53 -0.21
CA GLY A 214 -14.17 11.96 -0.08
C GLY A 214 -15.13 12.40 -1.19
N ASP A 215 -14.96 13.63 -1.71
CA ASP A 215 -15.78 14.22 -2.77
C ASP A 215 -14.99 14.25 -4.09
N LEU A 216 -14.83 13.09 -4.75
CA LEU A 216 -14.00 12.98 -5.96
C LEU A 216 -14.80 12.82 -7.25
N GLU A 217 -15.26 13.95 -7.80
CA GLU A 217 -15.51 14.04 -9.24
C GLU A 217 -14.27 14.50 -10.05
N ASP A 218 -13.19 14.97 -9.40
CA ASP A 218 -12.17 15.80 -10.10
C ASP A 218 -10.68 15.54 -9.74
N GLN A 219 -10.28 14.32 -9.34
CA GLN A 219 -8.85 13.99 -9.14
C GLN A 219 -8.39 12.81 -10.03
N ASP A 220 -7.41 13.09 -10.88
CA ASP A 220 -6.91 12.24 -11.97
C ASP A 220 -6.34 10.85 -11.56
N GLY A 221 -6.11 10.60 -10.28
CA GLY A 221 -5.40 9.40 -9.79
C GLY A 221 -6.27 8.20 -9.41
N LEU A 222 -7.42 8.43 -8.77
CA LEU A 222 -8.30 7.37 -8.24
C LEU A 222 -9.60 7.22 -9.02
N SER A 223 -10.15 8.34 -9.53
CA SER A 223 -11.41 8.35 -10.29
C SER A 223 -11.32 7.63 -11.65
N ARG A 224 -10.13 7.21 -12.08
CA ARG A 224 -9.88 6.45 -13.34
C ARG A 224 -9.73 4.94 -13.15
N MET A 225 -9.72 4.44 -11.92
CA MET A 225 -9.43 3.04 -11.63
C MET A 225 -10.70 2.18 -11.74
N ASP A 226 -10.72 1.18 -12.64
CA ASP A 226 -11.86 0.27 -12.82
C ASP A 226 -11.82 -0.90 -11.82
N GLY A 227 -11.88 -0.55 -10.53
CA GLY A 227 -11.85 -1.49 -9.41
C GLY A 227 -10.46 -2.03 -9.05
N VAL A 228 -10.45 -3.00 -8.11
CA VAL A 228 -9.22 -3.50 -7.44
C VAL A 228 -8.20 -4.11 -8.40
N TYR A 229 -8.70 -4.73 -9.47
CA TYR A 229 -7.91 -5.48 -10.43
C TYR A 229 -7.53 -4.65 -11.66
N ASP A 230 -7.74 -3.34 -11.63
CA ASP A 230 -7.17 -2.43 -12.61
C ASP A 230 -5.64 -2.58 -12.66
N LEU A 231 -5.06 -2.63 -13.86
CA LEU A 231 -3.62 -2.86 -14.02
C LEU A 231 -2.78 -1.71 -13.45
N SER A 232 -3.33 -0.49 -13.36
CA SER A 232 -2.67 0.63 -12.69
C SER A 232 -2.51 0.42 -11.19
N ASN A 233 -3.29 -0.48 -10.59
CA ASN A 233 -3.14 -0.91 -9.21
C ASN A 233 -2.25 -2.15 -9.04
N ILE A 234 -1.66 -2.69 -10.11
CA ILE A 234 -0.98 -4.00 -10.07
C ILE A 234 0.50 -3.87 -10.43
N LEU A 235 1.35 -4.47 -9.59
CA LEU A 235 2.77 -4.75 -9.86
C LEU A 235 3.01 -6.26 -10.00
N ILE A 236 3.95 -6.64 -10.86
CA ILE A 236 4.52 -7.99 -10.87
C ILE A 236 5.83 -8.00 -10.09
N LEU A 237 5.84 -8.68 -8.95
CA LEU A 237 7.00 -8.78 -8.07
C LEU A 237 7.41 -10.23 -7.83
N ARG A 238 8.68 -10.44 -7.54
CA ARG A 238 9.18 -11.73 -7.02
C ARG A 238 8.55 -11.99 -5.64
N ASP A 239 8.34 -13.24 -5.29
CA ASP A 239 7.64 -13.63 -4.04
C ASP A 239 8.19 -12.95 -2.77
N ASP A 240 9.51 -12.84 -2.63
CA ASP A 240 10.15 -12.19 -1.50
C ASP A 240 10.07 -10.64 -1.56
N LEU A 241 10.25 -10.05 -2.74
CA LEU A 241 10.11 -8.60 -2.95
C LEU A 241 8.66 -8.15 -2.76
N HIS A 242 7.70 -9.02 -3.10
CA HIS A 242 6.30 -8.84 -2.78
C HIS A 242 6.10 -8.80 -1.26
N GLY A 243 6.74 -9.72 -0.51
CA GLY A 243 6.74 -9.70 0.96
C GLY A 243 7.31 -8.40 1.54
N LEU A 244 8.45 -7.92 1.01
CA LEU A 244 9.01 -6.63 1.43
C LEU A 244 8.07 -5.45 1.11
N PHE A 245 7.47 -5.43 -0.07
CA PHE A 245 6.52 -4.38 -0.45
C PHE A 245 5.28 -4.36 0.46
N ASP A 246 4.73 -5.54 0.77
CA ASP A 246 3.60 -5.72 1.68
C ASP A 246 3.95 -5.28 3.11
N ARG A 247 5.20 -5.45 3.55
CA ARG A 247 5.67 -5.07 4.90
C ARG A 247 6.24 -3.65 4.98
N LEU A 248 6.07 -2.84 3.94
CA LEU A 248 6.68 -1.50 3.85
C LEU A 248 8.23 -1.50 3.93
N GLY A 249 8.86 -2.65 3.70
CA GLY A 249 10.32 -2.82 3.58
C GLY A 249 10.85 -2.57 2.17
N LEU A 250 9.96 -2.34 1.20
CA LEU A 250 10.32 -1.91 -0.16
C LEU A 250 9.27 -0.92 -0.67
N TRP A 251 9.70 0.19 -1.27
CA TRP A 251 8.81 1.12 -1.97
C TRP A 251 9.47 1.73 -3.22
N PHE A 252 8.65 2.44 -4.01
CA PHE A 252 9.05 3.08 -5.26
C PHE A 252 8.95 4.60 -5.12
N GLU A 253 10.08 5.31 -5.21
CA GLU A 253 10.12 6.77 -5.21
C GLU A 253 10.10 7.32 -6.63
N ALA A 254 9.08 8.11 -6.94
CA ALA A 254 8.94 8.71 -8.26
C ALA A 254 10.10 9.66 -8.59
N THR A 255 10.66 9.53 -9.78
CA THR A 255 11.72 10.44 -10.28
C THR A 255 11.13 11.59 -11.10
N THR A 256 11.97 12.49 -11.61
CA THR A 256 11.52 13.54 -12.54
C THR A 256 11.07 12.99 -13.89
N GLU A 257 11.45 11.76 -14.22
CA GLU A 257 11.05 11.09 -15.46
C GLU A 257 9.73 10.32 -15.23
N ASP A 258 8.85 10.37 -16.22
CA ASP A 258 7.58 9.65 -16.18
C ASP A 258 7.83 8.14 -16.15
N ASN A 259 6.94 7.44 -15.43
CA ASN A 259 6.99 6.00 -15.23
C ASN A 259 8.32 5.44 -14.70
N THR A 260 9.18 6.31 -14.15
CA THR A 260 10.51 5.94 -13.67
C THR A 260 10.63 6.17 -12.17
N TYR A 261 11.08 5.15 -11.46
CA TYR A 261 11.08 5.10 -10.00
C TYR A 261 12.40 4.56 -9.46
N ARG A 262 12.88 5.16 -8.37
CA ARG A 262 13.93 4.58 -7.55
C ARG A 262 13.34 3.52 -6.63
N VAL A 263 13.94 2.34 -6.61
CA VAL A 263 13.59 1.30 -5.64
C VAL A 263 14.32 1.59 -4.33
N CYS A 264 13.56 1.65 -3.24
CA CYS A 264 14.10 1.92 -1.91
C CYS A 264 13.87 0.71 -1.01
N ILE A 265 14.96 0.21 -0.40
CA ILE A 265 14.98 -0.84 0.61
C ILE A 265 15.78 -0.28 1.79
N PRO A 266 15.15 0.10 2.91
CA PRO A 266 15.81 0.87 3.95
C PRO A 266 16.75 0.04 4.82
N GLU A 267 16.43 -1.24 5.01
CA GLU A 267 17.17 -2.14 5.88
C GLU A 267 18.21 -2.92 5.06
N PRO A 268 19.51 -2.76 5.34
CA PRO A 268 20.56 -3.49 4.65
C PRO A 268 20.41 -5.01 4.68
N SER A 269 19.81 -5.58 5.75
CA SER A 269 19.57 -7.03 5.81
C SER A 269 18.49 -7.52 4.85
N ASP A 270 17.62 -6.63 4.37
CA ASP A 270 16.56 -6.95 3.41
C ASP A 270 17.03 -6.80 1.95
N ILE A 271 18.25 -6.34 1.73
CA ILE A 271 18.82 -6.23 0.38
C ILE A 271 18.93 -7.62 -0.22
N PRO A 272 18.31 -7.88 -1.38
CA PRO A 272 18.29 -9.21 -1.93
C PRO A 272 19.69 -9.68 -2.38
N PRO A 273 20.03 -10.98 -2.23
CA PRO A 273 21.36 -11.51 -2.55
C PRO A 273 21.59 -11.72 -4.06
N TYR A 274 20.86 -11.02 -4.92
CA TYR A 274 20.92 -11.10 -6.37
C TYR A 274 20.84 -9.69 -6.97
N ALA A 275 21.29 -9.55 -8.23
CA ALA A 275 21.20 -8.29 -8.94
C ALA A 275 19.74 -7.84 -9.08
N TYR A 276 19.48 -6.58 -8.75
CA TYR A 276 18.21 -5.92 -8.95
C TYR A 276 18.44 -4.52 -9.52
N ASN A 277 17.39 -3.91 -10.04
CA ASN A 277 17.45 -2.57 -10.60
C ASN A 277 17.05 -1.55 -9.52
N ASP A 278 18.01 -0.72 -9.10
CA ASP A 278 17.75 0.40 -8.19
C ASP A 278 16.90 1.51 -8.83
N LEU A 279 16.79 1.49 -10.17
CA LEU A 279 15.98 2.39 -10.98
C LEU A 279 15.14 1.56 -11.95
N VAL A 280 13.82 1.64 -11.82
CA VAL A 280 12.85 0.88 -12.61
C VAL A 280 12.08 1.82 -13.52
N HIS A 281 11.94 1.45 -14.79
CA HIS A 281 11.07 2.12 -15.76
C HIS A 281 9.91 1.18 -16.10
N PHE A 282 8.67 1.60 -15.89
CA PHE A 282 7.50 0.83 -16.30
C PHE A 282 7.16 1.13 -17.75
N GLU A 283 7.03 0.08 -18.54
CA GLU A 283 6.60 0.16 -19.94
C GLU A 283 5.67 -1.01 -20.28
N ASP A 284 4.80 -0.83 -21.29
CA ASP A 284 3.94 -1.90 -21.78
C ASP A 284 4.67 -2.72 -22.86
N HIS A 285 5.23 -3.85 -22.44
CA HIS A 285 5.90 -4.78 -23.34
C HIS A 285 4.92 -5.61 -24.20
N SER A 286 3.62 -5.54 -23.95
CA SER A 286 2.63 -6.32 -24.70
C SER A 286 2.25 -5.67 -26.04
N GLY A 287 2.50 -4.37 -26.18
CA GLY A 287 2.05 -3.60 -27.35
C GLY A 287 0.52 -3.55 -27.47
N ARG A 288 -0.21 -3.61 -26.35
CA ARG A 288 -1.68 -3.57 -26.30
C ARG A 288 -2.23 -2.31 -25.65
N GLY A 289 -1.37 -1.41 -25.20
CA GLY A 289 -1.78 -0.17 -24.53
C GLY A 289 -2.30 -0.44 -23.11
N LEU A 290 -1.74 -1.44 -22.43
CA LEU A 290 -2.13 -1.77 -21.06
C LEU A 290 -1.68 -0.68 -20.08
N SER A 291 -2.52 -0.36 -19.09
CA SER A 291 -2.20 0.67 -18.11
C SER A 291 -1.00 0.27 -17.25
N LEU A 292 -0.12 1.26 -17.03
CA LEU A 292 1.06 1.14 -16.18
C LEU A 292 0.68 1.38 -14.72
N PRO A 293 1.48 0.87 -13.76
CA PRO A 293 1.28 1.14 -12.35
C PRO A 293 1.15 2.65 -12.06
N SER A 294 0.11 3.03 -11.31
CA SER A 294 -0.23 4.42 -11.05
C SER A 294 0.85 5.10 -10.23
N ARG A 295 1.36 6.21 -10.76
CA ARG A 295 2.32 7.08 -10.09
C ARG A 295 1.78 7.60 -8.76
N TRP A 296 0.48 7.91 -8.72
CA TRP A 296 -0.17 8.40 -7.51
C TRP A 296 -0.23 7.33 -6.42
N LEU A 297 -0.64 6.09 -6.77
CA LEU A 297 -0.72 4.97 -5.83
C LEU A 297 0.65 4.57 -5.28
N LEU A 298 1.67 4.51 -6.15
CA LEU A 298 3.05 4.23 -5.74
C LEU A 298 3.58 5.31 -4.80
N THR A 299 3.27 6.57 -5.09
CA THR A 299 3.69 7.70 -4.24
C THR A 299 3.01 7.63 -2.87
N LEU A 300 1.71 7.31 -2.82
CA LEU A 300 0.99 7.14 -1.56
C LEU A 300 1.57 5.98 -0.74
N HIS A 301 1.84 4.82 -1.36
CA HIS A 301 2.50 3.70 -0.70
C HIS A 301 3.88 4.10 -0.14
N ALA A 302 4.69 4.81 -0.94
CA ALA A 302 5.99 5.32 -0.50
C ALA A 302 5.91 6.28 0.69
N VAL A 303 4.92 7.17 0.73
CA VAL A 303 4.65 8.02 1.91
C VAL A 303 4.38 7.14 3.13
N CYS A 304 3.47 6.18 3.02
CA CYS A 304 3.15 5.28 4.13
C CYS A 304 4.37 4.51 4.61
N ALA A 305 5.20 4.00 3.70
CA ALA A 305 6.43 3.31 4.04
C ALA A 305 7.40 4.20 4.81
N ARG A 306 7.70 5.39 4.27
CA ARG A 306 8.62 6.35 4.90
C ARG A 306 8.14 6.81 6.26
N VAL A 307 6.86 7.17 6.38
CA VAL A 307 6.24 7.54 7.65
C VAL A 307 6.35 6.40 8.64
N ALA A 308 6.05 5.16 8.24
CA ALA A 308 6.11 4.02 9.13
C ALA A 308 7.50 3.83 9.74
N HIS A 309 8.55 3.94 8.92
CA HIS A 309 9.95 3.85 9.36
C HIS A 309 10.36 5.05 10.23
N MET A 310 10.09 6.27 9.77
CA MET A 310 10.55 7.50 10.45
C MET A 310 9.86 7.73 11.80
N SER A 311 8.59 7.31 11.93
CA SER A 311 7.81 7.44 13.18
C SER A 311 8.09 6.35 14.21
N GLY A 312 8.68 5.22 13.77
CA GLY A 312 8.77 3.99 14.57
C GLY A 312 7.51 3.13 14.53
N ALA A 313 6.52 3.47 13.70
CA ALA A 313 5.27 2.71 13.60
C ALA A 313 5.45 1.29 13.06
N VAL A 314 6.47 1.00 12.22
CA VAL A 314 6.75 -0.39 11.79
C VAL A 314 7.03 -1.27 13.01
N GLY A 315 8.05 -0.92 13.81
CA GLY A 315 8.43 -1.70 14.99
C GLY A 315 7.31 -1.79 16.02
N PHE A 316 6.58 -0.69 16.23
CA PHE A 316 5.42 -0.68 17.12
C PHE A 316 4.30 -1.65 16.67
N LEU A 317 3.96 -1.66 15.38
CA LEU A 317 2.92 -2.54 14.84
C LEU A 317 3.36 -4.01 14.81
N GLU A 318 4.63 -4.28 14.54
CA GLU A 318 5.20 -5.63 14.58
C GLU A 318 5.23 -6.19 16.00
N GLU A 319 5.57 -5.37 17.00
CA GLU A 319 5.52 -5.75 18.41
C GLU A 319 4.09 -6.08 18.85
N LEU A 320 3.11 -5.23 18.51
CA LEU A 320 1.71 -5.52 18.81
C LEU A 320 1.20 -6.80 18.13
N ASP A 321 1.58 -7.06 16.89
CA ASP A 321 1.21 -8.30 16.20
C ASP A 321 1.84 -9.53 16.89
N CYS A 322 3.08 -9.43 17.38
CA CYS A 322 3.70 -10.48 18.20
C CYS A 322 2.96 -10.66 19.55
N GLU A 323 2.63 -9.58 20.25
CA GLU A 323 1.90 -9.63 21.53
C GLU A 323 0.53 -10.31 21.38
N VAL A 324 -0.20 -10.02 20.29
CA VAL A 324 -1.50 -10.67 20.01
C VAL A 324 -1.34 -12.19 19.83
N GLU A 325 -0.25 -12.65 19.22
CA GLU A 325 0.00 -14.08 19.01
C GLU A 325 0.42 -14.81 20.28
N ASP A 326 1.25 -14.18 21.11
CA ASP A 326 1.72 -14.74 22.36
C ASP A 326 0.65 -14.71 23.47
N THR A 327 -0.40 -13.90 23.27
CA THR A 327 -1.52 -13.76 24.21
C THR A 327 -2.59 -14.84 23.94
N PHE A 328 -2.56 -15.93 24.71
CA PHE A 328 -3.57 -17.00 24.61
C PHE A 328 -4.89 -16.70 25.34
N VAL A 329 -4.90 -15.77 26.30
CA VAL A 329 -6.08 -15.41 27.10
C VAL A 329 -6.07 -13.90 27.35
N LEU A 330 -7.19 -13.23 27.04
CA LEU A 330 -7.39 -11.83 27.38
C LEU A 330 -7.57 -11.67 28.89
N ALA A 331 -6.89 -10.69 29.47
CA ALA A 331 -7.04 -10.39 30.88
C ALA A 331 -8.44 -9.84 31.17
N GLY A 332 -9.09 -10.41 32.20
CA GLY A 332 -10.45 -10.00 32.60
C GLY A 332 -10.52 -8.62 33.26
N ASP A 333 -9.38 -7.97 33.51
CA ASP A 333 -9.27 -6.63 34.09
C ASP A 333 -9.26 -5.51 33.04
N GLY A 334 -9.35 -5.86 31.75
CA GLY A 334 -9.36 -4.89 30.65
C GLY A 334 -7.97 -4.44 30.19
N SER A 335 -6.88 -4.94 30.79
CA SER A 335 -5.51 -4.62 30.35
C SER A 335 -5.19 -5.09 28.93
N SER A 336 -5.96 -6.06 28.39
CA SER A 336 -5.85 -6.52 27.00
C SER A 336 -6.71 -5.74 25.99
N ALA A 337 -7.41 -4.66 26.39
CA ALA A 337 -8.31 -3.92 25.51
C ALA A 337 -7.59 -3.40 24.24
N ARG A 338 -6.36 -2.89 24.40
CA ARG A 338 -5.54 -2.42 23.26
C ARG A 338 -5.22 -3.54 22.26
N LEU A 339 -4.88 -4.73 22.75
CA LEU A 339 -4.59 -5.89 21.90
C LEU A 339 -5.84 -6.38 21.18
N LEU A 340 -6.99 -6.35 21.85
CA LEU A 340 -8.28 -6.69 21.25
C LEU A 340 -8.65 -5.69 20.15
N ASP A 341 -8.55 -4.39 20.40
CA ASP A 341 -8.82 -3.35 19.40
C ASP A 341 -7.89 -3.51 18.19
N HIS A 342 -6.59 -3.73 18.43
CA HIS A 342 -5.59 -3.98 17.39
C HIS A 342 -5.89 -5.25 16.56
N ALA A 343 -6.38 -6.32 17.20
CA ALA A 343 -6.76 -7.56 16.53
C ALA A 343 -8.06 -7.43 15.72
N LEU A 344 -9.03 -6.64 16.20
CA LEU A 344 -10.34 -6.47 15.59
C LEU A 344 -10.36 -5.43 14.47
N ASN A 345 -9.53 -4.40 14.55
CA ASN A 345 -9.52 -3.28 13.61
C ASN A 345 -9.35 -3.70 12.12
N PRO A 346 -8.54 -4.72 11.77
CA PRO A 346 -8.50 -5.24 10.40
C PRO A 346 -9.81 -5.88 9.92
N TYR A 347 -10.70 -6.29 10.82
CA TYR A 347 -12.00 -6.90 10.52
C TYR A 347 -13.15 -5.88 10.52
N SER A 348 -12.98 -4.71 11.13
CA SER A 348 -13.96 -3.63 11.13
C SER A 348 -14.22 -3.01 9.75
N ILE A 349 -13.52 -3.47 8.69
CA ILE A 349 -13.71 -3.08 7.29
C ILE A 349 -14.58 -4.10 6.54
N VAL A 350 -14.99 -5.21 7.17
CA VAL A 350 -15.82 -6.25 6.56
C VAL A 350 -17.17 -6.30 7.27
N PRO A 351 -18.29 -5.96 6.61
CA PRO A 351 -19.59 -6.35 7.11
C PRO A 351 -19.66 -7.88 6.99
N SER A 352 -19.86 -8.55 8.11
CA SER A 352 -20.28 -9.95 8.12
C SER A 352 -21.59 -10.07 7.36
N GLU A 353 -21.61 -10.76 6.22
CA GLU A 353 -22.87 -11.18 5.62
C GLU A 353 -23.60 -12.11 6.60
N PRO A 354 -24.90 -11.90 6.85
CA PRO A 354 -25.69 -12.85 7.61
C PRO A 354 -25.84 -14.11 6.74
N VAL A 355 -25.35 -15.23 7.27
CA VAL A 355 -25.64 -16.56 6.75
C VAL A 355 -27.16 -16.75 6.88
N ALA A 356 -27.83 -16.89 5.73
CA ALA A 356 -29.24 -17.28 5.63
C ALA A 356 -29.42 -18.77 5.96
#